data_AF-A0A1I3JTB1-F1
#
_entry.id   AF-A0A1I3JTB1-F1
#
_cell.length_a   1.000
_cell.length_b   1.000
_cell.length_c   1.000
_cell.angle_alpha   90.00
_cell.angle_beta   90.00
_cell.angle_gamma   90.00
#
_symmetry.space_group_name_H-M   'P 1'
#
loop_
_entity.id
_entity.type
_entity.pdbx_description
1 polymer ?
#
loop_
_entity_poly.entity_id
_entity_poly.type
_entity_poly.pdbx_seq_one_letter_code
_entity_poly.pdbx_strand_id
1 'polypeptide(L)'
;MKKNCLFILIILISLSVTGCFNYKNSPFYDSEWVMQNYDNTMQLYYHHLILKPDHTAMLRVSYADSTNIIVWNGTYKIDSKKIKFNFTECVRYEDGKPVGTYDAQKLIKYYTGEFYYSVAELGETEDSKTYHLELIRPRNYFYGEAKDIFGNRFEEFVKFN
;
A
#
# COMPACT_ATOMS: atom_id res chain seq x y z
N MET A 1 53.18 -5.44 -8.12
CA MET A 1 51.88 -5.79 -8.75
C MET A 1 50.81 -6.30 -7.78
N LYS A 2 51.11 -7.13 -6.75
CA LYS A 2 50.10 -7.66 -5.81
C LYS A 2 49.36 -6.62 -4.93
N LYS A 3 49.98 -5.46 -4.62
CA LYS A 3 49.36 -4.42 -3.77
C LYS A 3 48.27 -3.59 -4.48
N ASN A 4 48.36 -3.41 -5.80
CA ASN A 4 47.39 -2.60 -6.56
C ASN A 4 46.08 -3.35 -6.83
N CYS A 5 46.12 -4.68 -6.95
CA CYS A 5 44.90 -5.50 -7.06
C CYS A 5 44.04 -5.44 -5.79
N LEU A 6 44.66 -5.37 -4.61
CA LEU A 6 43.92 -5.30 -3.35
C LEU A 6 43.16 -3.97 -3.22
N PHE A 7 43.76 -2.88 -3.71
CA PHE A 7 43.13 -1.55 -3.70
C PHE A 7 41.92 -1.47 -4.62
N ILE A 8 42.01 -2.05 -5.83
CA ILE A 8 40.90 -2.10 -6.79
C ILE A 8 39.76 -2.97 -6.25
N LEU A 9 40.08 -4.08 -5.59
CA LEU A 9 39.08 -4.96 -4.97
C LEU A 9 38.33 -4.25 -3.83
N ILE A 10 39.03 -3.47 -3.00
CA ILE A 10 38.41 -2.68 -1.92
C ILE A 10 37.50 -1.59 -2.50
N ILE A 11 37.90 -0.93 -3.59
CA ILE A 11 37.08 0.09 -4.27
C ILE A 11 35.83 -0.54 -4.90
N LEU A 12 35.95 -1.71 -5.52
CA LEU A 12 34.80 -2.44 -6.08
C LEU A 12 33.83 -2.91 -4.98
N ILE A 13 34.36 -3.39 -3.86
CA ILE A 13 33.53 -3.78 -2.71
C ILE A 13 32.83 -2.54 -2.14
N SER A 14 33.53 -1.43 -1.91
CA SER A 14 32.90 -0.22 -1.37
C SER A 14 31.89 0.41 -2.33
N LEU A 15 32.12 0.37 -3.65
CA LEU A 15 31.13 0.77 -4.67
C LEU A 15 29.90 -0.15 -4.70
N SER A 16 30.08 -1.46 -4.47
CA SER A 16 28.96 -2.40 -4.38
C SER A 16 28.15 -2.25 -3.08
N VAL A 17 28.76 -1.73 -2.01
CA VAL A 17 28.09 -1.47 -0.72
C VAL A 17 27.43 -0.09 -0.69
N THR A 18 27.96 0.93 -1.38
CA THR A 18 27.32 2.25 -1.51
C THR A 18 26.26 2.33 -2.61
N GLY A 19 26.27 1.40 -3.57
CA GLY A 19 25.21 1.23 -4.57
C GLY A 19 23.94 0.54 -4.04
N CYS A 20 23.97 0.03 -2.81
CA CYS A 20 22.76 -0.31 -2.09
C CYS A 20 22.11 1.00 -1.63
N PHE A 21 21.12 1.46 -2.42
CA PHE A 21 20.13 2.46 -2.01
C PHE A 21 19.92 2.40 -0.50
N ASN A 22 20.34 3.47 0.17
CA ASN A 22 20.19 3.60 1.61
C ASN A 22 18.69 3.76 1.90
N TYR A 23 17.99 2.61 1.95
CA TYR A 23 16.53 2.48 2.06
C TYR A 23 15.95 3.24 3.26
N LYS A 24 16.78 3.59 4.23
CA LYS A 24 16.41 4.37 5.42
C LYS A 24 16.18 5.86 5.16
N ASN A 25 16.72 6.44 4.08
CA ASN A 25 16.63 7.88 3.80
C ASN A 25 15.67 8.22 2.65
N SER A 26 14.76 7.32 2.30
CA SER A 26 13.79 7.58 1.25
C SER A 26 12.78 8.64 1.72
N PRO A 27 12.54 9.74 0.96
CA PRO A 27 11.64 10.83 1.36
C PRO A 27 10.14 10.45 1.33
N PHE A 28 9.81 9.16 1.33
CA PHE A 28 8.46 8.61 1.14
C PHE A 28 7.80 8.32 2.48
N TYR A 29 7.45 9.36 3.23
CA TYR A 29 6.87 9.21 4.55
C TYR A 29 5.56 9.99 4.65
N ASP A 30 4.48 9.24 4.90
CA ASP A 30 3.07 9.62 4.80
C ASP A 30 2.57 9.75 3.35
N SER A 31 1.97 8.65 2.86
CA SER A 31 1.36 8.65 1.54
C SER A 31 -0.05 8.10 1.66
N GLU A 32 -1.00 8.94 1.24
CA GLU A 32 -2.43 8.71 1.26
C GLU A 32 -2.92 8.56 -0.19
N TRP A 33 -3.67 7.50 -0.45
CA TRP A 33 -4.36 7.33 -1.73
C TRP A 33 -5.83 7.09 -1.51
N VAL A 34 -6.62 7.89 -2.21
CA VAL A 34 -8.08 7.75 -2.24
C VAL A 34 -8.49 7.39 -3.66
N MET A 35 -9.11 6.23 -3.81
CA MET A 35 -9.70 5.76 -5.05
C MET A 35 -11.21 5.77 -4.90
N GLN A 36 -11.86 6.65 -5.67
CA GLN A 36 -13.31 6.76 -5.74
C GLN A 36 -13.89 5.74 -6.73
N ASN A 37 -14.99 5.09 -6.36
CA ASN A 37 -15.70 4.14 -7.21
C ASN A 37 -17.21 4.18 -6.96
N TYR A 38 -17.98 3.58 -7.86
CA TYR A 38 -19.42 3.39 -7.73
C TYR A 38 -19.72 1.89 -7.84
N ASP A 39 -20.67 1.40 -7.04
CA ASP A 39 -21.14 0.03 -7.19
C ASP A 39 -22.23 -0.09 -8.28
N ASN A 40 -22.75 -1.30 -8.45
CA ASN A 40 -23.80 -1.62 -9.42
C ASN A 40 -25.15 -0.94 -9.14
N THR A 41 -25.34 -0.38 -7.95
CA THR A 41 -26.51 0.42 -7.57
C THR A 41 -26.26 1.92 -7.66
N MET A 42 -25.11 2.33 -8.20
CA MET A 42 -24.64 3.72 -8.27
C MET A 42 -24.36 4.33 -6.89
N GLN A 43 -24.16 3.52 -5.85
CA GLN A 43 -23.74 4.00 -4.54
C GLN A 43 -22.23 4.29 -4.54
N LEU A 44 -21.88 5.47 -4.07
CA LEU A 44 -20.51 5.96 -4.01
C LEU A 44 -19.73 5.31 -2.87
N TYR A 45 -18.54 4.81 -3.16
CA TYR A 45 -17.64 4.27 -2.14
C TYR A 45 -16.17 4.57 -2.47
N TYR A 46 -15.32 4.41 -1.46
CA TYR A 46 -13.91 4.76 -1.51
C TYR A 46 -13.03 3.61 -1.03
N HIS A 47 -11.90 3.41 -1.71
CA HIS A 47 -10.75 2.72 -1.15
C HIS A 47 -9.72 3.77 -0.73
N HIS A 48 -9.34 3.76 0.54
CA HIS A 48 -8.42 4.71 1.15
C HIS A 48 -7.25 3.93 1.75
N LEU A 49 -6.07 4.05 1.12
CA LEU A 49 -4.83 3.43 1.59
C LEU A 49 -3.93 4.47 2.25
N ILE A 50 -3.49 4.18 3.46
CA ILE A 50 -2.55 4.99 4.24
C ILE A 50 -1.29 4.17 4.50
N LEU A 51 -0.13 4.72 4.15
CA LEU A 51 1.19 4.18 4.49
C LEU A 51 1.86 5.06 5.52
N LYS A 52 2.13 4.51 6.71
CA LYS A 52 2.71 5.24 7.83
C LYS A 52 4.24 5.06 7.89
N PRO A 53 4.98 6.02 8.46
CA PRO A 53 6.43 5.94 8.57
C PRO A 53 7.01 4.76 9.35
N ASP A 54 6.22 4.20 10.26
CA ASP A 54 6.57 3.01 11.04
C ASP A 54 6.41 1.69 10.26
N HIS A 55 6.22 1.77 8.93
CA HIS A 55 6.00 0.62 8.04
C HIS A 55 4.68 -0.12 8.28
N THR A 56 3.73 0.52 8.96
CA THR A 56 2.35 0.05 9.05
C THR A 56 1.51 0.57 7.89
N ALA A 57 0.55 -0.24 7.46
CA ALA A 57 -0.39 0.09 6.40
C ALA A 57 -1.82 -0.09 6.90
N MET A 58 -2.68 0.85 6.53
CA MET A 58 -4.13 0.76 6.71
C MET A 58 -4.82 0.92 5.37
N LEU A 59 -5.65 -0.04 4.99
CA LEU A 59 -6.56 0.10 3.87
C LEU A 59 -7.99 0.14 4.41
N ARG A 60 -8.62 1.30 4.32
CA ARG A 60 -10.05 1.48 4.60
C ARG A 60 -10.83 1.38 3.29
N VAL A 61 -11.95 0.67 3.33
CA VAL A 61 -12.93 0.65 2.25
C VAL A 61 -14.29 1.00 2.81
N SER A 62 -14.95 2.01 2.28
CA SER A 62 -16.23 2.46 2.84
C SER A 62 -17.14 3.13 1.83
N TYR A 63 -18.45 2.91 1.97
CA TYR A 63 -19.46 3.76 1.35
C TYR A 63 -19.38 5.20 1.88
N ALA A 64 -19.76 6.17 1.04
CA ALA A 64 -19.73 7.59 1.38
C ALA A 64 -20.63 7.94 2.58
N ASP A 65 -21.72 7.21 2.74
CA ASP A 65 -22.65 7.32 3.88
C ASP A 65 -22.17 6.60 5.15
N SER A 66 -21.00 5.96 5.11
CA SER A 66 -20.39 5.22 6.23
C SER A 66 -21.21 4.02 6.74
N THR A 67 -22.21 3.55 5.97
CA THR A 67 -23.05 2.40 6.33
C THR A 67 -22.27 1.09 6.47
N ASN A 68 -21.17 0.94 5.72
CA ASN A 68 -20.28 -0.19 5.82
C ASN A 68 -18.83 0.30 5.66
N ILE A 69 -18.01 0.02 6.65
CA ILE A 69 -16.58 0.34 6.64
C ILE A 69 -15.80 -0.94 6.93
N ILE A 70 -14.92 -1.31 6.02
CA ILE A 70 -13.97 -2.40 6.18
C ILE A 70 -12.58 -1.79 6.32
N VAL A 71 -11.87 -2.13 7.39
CA VAL A 71 -10.51 -1.66 7.66
C VAL A 71 -9.57 -2.85 7.70
N TRP A 72 -8.56 -2.82 6.84
CA TRP A 72 -7.47 -3.79 6.81
C TRP A 72 -6.23 -3.17 7.43
N ASN A 73 -5.67 -3.82 8.43
CA ASN A 73 -4.45 -3.38 9.11
C ASN A 73 -3.31 -4.38 8.87
N GLY A 74 -2.11 -3.84 8.66
CA GLY A 74 -0.95 -4.65 8.37
C GLY A 74 0.34 -3.86 8.31
N THR A 75 1.32 -4.47 7.66
CA THR A 75 2.63 -3.87 7.40
C THR A 75 2.89 -3.79 5.91
N TYR A 76 3.86 -2.98 5.51
CA TYR A 76 4.32 -2.93 4.13
C TYR A 76 5.84 -2.88 4.03
N LYS A 77 6.34 -3.29 2.87
CA LYS A 77 7.74 -3.15 2.46
C LYS A 77 7.79 -2.61 1.05
N ILE A 78 8.69 -1.65 0.81
CA ILE A 78 8.91 -1.10 -0.52
C ILE A 78 10.12 -1.83 -1.12
N ASP A 79 9.95 -2.43 -2.29
CA ASP A 79 11.00 -2.91 -3.19
C ASP A 79 11.14 -1.91 -4.35
N SER A 80 12.18 -2.01 -5.18
CA SER A 80 12.57 -0.98 -6.17
C SER A 80 11.48 -0.45 -7.13
N LYS A 81 10.36 -1.18 -7.29
CA LYS A 81 9.16 -0.76 -8.07
C LYS A 81 7.85 -1.27 -7.49
N LYS A 82 7.87 -1.90 -6.31
CA LYS A 82 6.73 -2.61 -5.75
C LYS A 82 6.53 -2.28 -4.29
N ILE A 83 5.29 -2.24 -3.85
CA ILE A 83 4.92 -2.25 -2.43
C ILE A 83 4.34 -3.62 -2.11
N LYS A 84 4.98 -4.32 -1.19
CA LYS A 84 4.49 -5.58 -0.65
C LYS A 84 3.76 -5.32 0.65
N PHE A 85 2.52 -5.79 0.75
CA PHE A 85 1.73 -5.68 1.97
C PHE A 85 1.63 -7.03 2.67
N ASN A 86 1.47 -6.96 3.98
CA ASN A 86 1.12 -8.09 4.81
C ASN A 86 0.02 -7.64 5.77
N PHE A 87 -1.23 -7.74 5.30
CA PHE A 87 -2.41 -7.49 6.11
C PHE A 87 -2.68 -8.69 7.00
N THR A 88 -2.88 -8.43 8.29
CA THR A 88 -3.03 -9.47 9.32
C THR A 88 -4.39 -9.38 10.01
N GLU A 89 -5.01 -8.21 9.97
CA GLU A 89 -6.30 -7.96 10.60
C GLU A 89 -7.25 -7.30 9.59
N CYS A 90 -8.51 -7.70 9.65
CA CYS A 90 -9.62 -7.06 8.95
C CYS A 90 -10.75 -6.80 9.95
N VAL A 91 -11.21 -5.55 10.07
CA VAL A 91 -12.28 -5.16 11.00
C VAL A 91 -13.40 -4.49 10.21
N ARG A 92 -14.63 -4.91 10.46
CA ARG A 92 -15.85 -4.27 9.95
C ARG A 92 -16.42 -3.33 10.99
N TYR A 93 -16.79 -2.14 10.57
CA TYR A 93 -17.49 -1.14 11.38
C TYR A 93 -18.84 -0.78 10.77
N GLU A 94 -19.79 -0.55 11.66
CA GLU A 94 -21.09 0.07 11.39
C GLU A 94 -21.29 1.21 12.40
N ASP A 95 -21.72 2.38 11.94
CA ASP A 95 -21.95 3.56 12.79
C ASP A 95 -20.76 3.90 13.72
N GLY A 96 -19.54 3.71 13.20
CA GLY A 96 -18.29 3.98 13.92
C GLY A 96 -17.91 2.95 14.99
N LYS A 97 -18.65 1.85 15.14
CA LYS A 97 -18.36 0.77 16.10
C LYS A 97 -17.90 -0.49 15.38
N PRO A 98 -16.89 -1.21 15.92
CA PRO A 98 -16.49 -2.50 15.36
C PRO A 98 -17.62 -3.52 15.59
N VAL A 99 -18.06 -4.17 14.52
CA VAL A 99 -19.12 -5.19 14.54
C VAL A 99 -18.63 -6.57 14.12
N GLY A 100 -17.36 -6.69 13.69
CA GLY A 100 -16.74 -7.97 13.36
C GLY A 100 -15.23 -7.82 13.14
N THR A 101 -14.45 -8.80 13.59
CA THR A 101 -13.00 -8.88 13.40
C THR A 101 -12.66 -10.21 12.78
N TYR A 102 -11.84 -10.18 11.73
CA TYR A 102 -11.54 -11.33 10.88
C TYR A 102 -10.04 -11.49 10.70
N ASP A 103 -9.61 -12.74 10.58
CA ASP A 103 -8.27 -13.09 10.12
C ASP A 103 -8.15 -12.73 8.63
N ALA A 104 -7.31 -11.73 8.34
CA ALA A 104 -7.18 -11.19 7.00
C ALA A 104 -6.78 -12.24 5.97
N GLN A 105 -5.93 -13.20 6.37
CA GLN A 105 -5.40 -14.23 5.46
C GLN A 105 -6.48 -15.20 4.99
N LYS A 106 -7.58 -15.34 5.73
CA LYS A 106 -8.71 -16.21 5.37
C LYS A 106 -9.72 -15.55 4.45
N LEU A 107 -9.75 -14.21 4.43
CA LEU A 107 -10.68 -13.44 3.61
C LEU A 107 -10.08 -13.00 2.28
N ILE A 108 -8.78 -12.82 2.20
CA ILE A 108 -8.11 -12.34 0.99
C ILE A 108 -8.28 -13.34 -0.18
N LYS A 109 -8.92 -12.91 -1.28
CA LYS A 109 -9.18 -13.76 -2.47
C LYS A 109 -8.22 -13.55 -3.64
N TYR A 110 -7.97 -12.30 -4.02
CA TYR A 110 -7.21 -11.97 -5.24
C TYR A 110 -5.88 -11.26 -4.97
N TYR A 111 -5.47 -11.16 -3.71
CA TYR A 111 -4.26 -10.42 -3.35
C TYR A 111 -3.01 -11.09 -3.91
N THR A 112 -2.26 -10.36 -4.72
CA THR A 112 -0.99 -10.81 -5.31
C THR A 112 0.23 -10.50 -4.46
N GLY A 113 0.06 -9.93 -3.26
CA GLY A 113 1.22 -9.55 -2.44
C GLY A 113 1.89 -8.26 -2.88
N GLU A 114 1.61 -7.74 -4.07
CA GLU A 114 2.43 -6.72 -4.73
C GLU A 114 1.56 -5.65 -5.42
N PHE A 115 1.78 -4.38 -5.05
CA PHE A 115 1.32 -3.21 -5.78
C PHE A 115 2.48 -2.54 -6.48
N TYR A 116 2.25 -1.88 -7.60
CA TYR A 116 3.28 -1.12 -8.30
C TYR A 116 3.11 0.36 -7.99
N TYR A 117 4.22 1.10 -8.07
CA TYR A 117 4.19 2.55 -7.90
C TYR A 117 5.09 3.27 -8.88
N SER A 118 4.76 4.52 -9.16
CA SER A 118 5.63 5.51 -9.78
C SER A 118 6.05 6.55 -8.74
N VAL A 119 7.17 7.22 -9.01
CA VAL A 119 7.63 8.36 -8.21
C VAL A 119 7.50 9.60 -9.09
N ALA A 120 6.70 10.57 -8.67
CA ALA A 120 6.56 11.87 -9.31
C ALA A 120 7.36 12.91 -8.53
N GLU A 121 8.19 13.71 -9.22
CA GLU A 121 8.87 14.86 -8.60
C GLU A 121 7.85 16.00 -8.48
N LEU A 122 7.59 16.47 -7.25
CA LEU A 122 6.59 17.51 -6.98
C LEU A 122 7.15 18.92 -7.19
N GLY A 123 8.47 19.07 -7.19
CA GLY A 123 9.17 20.33 -7.44
C GLY A 123 10.55 20.39 -6.79
N GLU A 124 11.39 21.27 -7.33
CA GLU A 124 12.66 21.67 -6.72
C GLU A 124 12.42 22.89 -5.83
N THR A 125 12.72 22.75 -4.54
CA THR A 125 13.06 23.90 -3.69
C THR A 125 14.58 24.00 -3.65
N GLU A 126 15.14 25.20 -3.46
CA GLU A 126 16.60 25.46 -3.49
C GLU A 126 17.41 24.49 -2.60
N ASP A 127 16.80 23.91 -1.57
CA ASP A 127 17.44 23.02 -0.60
C ASP A 127 16.95 21.55 -0.63
N SER A 128 15.91 21.19 -1.41
CA SER A 128 15.43 19.79 -1.45
C SER A 128 14.55 19.45 -2.66
N LYS A 129 14.74 18.22 -3.18
CA LYS A 129 13.81 17.59 -4.13
C LYS A 129 12.71 16.89 -3.36
N THR A 130 11.46 17.23 -3.68
CA THR A 130 10.28 16.56 -3.10
C THR A 130 9.73 15.53 -4.07
N TYR A 131 9.42 14.34 -3.55
CA TYR A 131 8.92 13.22 -4.36
C TYR A 131 7.61 12.71 -3.78
N HIS A 132 6.64 12.45 -4.65
CA HIS A 132 5.37 11.80 -4.34
C HIS A 132 5.36 10.38 -4.87
N LEU A 133 4.79 9.46 -4.09
CA LEU A 133 4.56 8.09 -4.52
C LEU A 133 3.16 8.01 -5.10
N GLU A 134 3.05 7.60 -6.36
CA GLU A 134 1.77 7.34 -7.01
C GLU A 134 1.55 5.83 -7.09
N LEU A 135 0.48 5.35 -6.46
CA LEU A 135 0.07 3.96 -6.62
C LEU A 135 -0.49 3.73 -8.02
N ILE A 136 0.10 2.76 -8.71
CA ILE A 136 -0.42 2.30 -9.99
C ILE A 136 -1.56 1.34 -9.69
N ARG A 137 -2.77 1.68 -10.15
CA ARG A 137 -3.95 0.84 -9.97
C ARG A 137 -3.71 -0.57 -10.57
N PRO A 138 -4.09 -1.65 -9.88
CA PRO A 138 -4.05 -2.99 -10.44
C PRO A 138 -4.85 -3.07 -11.75
N ARG A 139 -4.37 -3.83 -12.74
CA ARG A 139 -5.10 -4.02 -14.02
C ARG A 139 -6.49 -4.65 -13.84
N ASN A 140 -6.66 -5.45 -12.80
CA ASN A 140 -7.92 -6.14 -12.48
C ASN A 140 -8.76 -5.38 -11.46
N TYR A 141 -8.69 -4.05 -11.46
CA TYR A 141 -9.49 -3.23 -10.55
C TYR A 141 -10.99 -3.36 -10.88
N PHE A 142 -11.80 -3.69 -9.87
CA PHE A 142 -13.22 -4.03 -10.03
C PHE A 142 -14.11 -2.79 -10.12
N TYR A 143 -14.09 -2.10 -11.27
CA TYR A 143 -15.01 -0.98 -11.52
C TYR A 143 -16.47 -1.43 -11.56
N GLY A 144 -17.37 -0.67 -10.93
CA GLY A 144 -18.81 -0.98 -10.95
C GLY A 144 -19.22 -2.15 -10.05
N GLU A 145 -18.31 -2.69 -9.25
CA GLU A 145 -18.60 -3.80 -8.33
C GLU A 145 -18.42 -3.36 -6.88
N ALA A 146 -19.32 -3.77 -5.97
CA ALA A 146 -19.21 -3.51 -4.53
C ALA A 146 -18.15 -4.42 -3.86
N LYS A 147 -16.87 -4.16 -4.17
CA LYS A 147 -15.73 -4.99 -3.73
C LYS A 147 -14.61 -4.17 -3.11
N ASP A 148 -13.87 -4.80 -2.19
CA ASP A 148 -12.57 -4.29 -1.75
C ASP A 148 -11.49 -4.48 -2.83
N ILE A 149 -10.28 -3.96 -2.58
CA ILE A 149 -9.15 -4.08 -3.52
C ILE A 149 -8.63 -5.53 -3.65
N PHE A 150 -9.03 -6.43 -2.75
CA PHE A 150 -8.70 -7.85 -2.76
C PHE A 150 -9.79 -8.69 -3.43
N GLY A 151 -10.82 -8.05 -3.99
CA GLY A 151 -11.94 -8.64 -4.71
C GLY A 151 -13.01 -9.30 -3.85
N ASN A 152 -13.00 -9.06 -2.55
CA ASN A 152 -14.04 -9.50 -1.62
C ASN A 152 -15.26 -8.59 -1.76
N ARG A 153 -16.45 -9.20 -1.86
CA ARG A 153 -17.70 -8.41 -1.90
C ARG A 153 -18.01 -7.89 -0.50
N PHE A 154 -18.51 -6.67 -0.40
CA PHE A 154 -18.85 -6.09 0.92
C PHE A 154 -19.86 -6.91 1.72
N GLU A 155 -20.79 -7.58 1.02
CA GLU A 155 -21.78 -8.49 1.62
C GLU A 155 -21.15 -9.68 2.34
N GLU A 156 -19.95 -10.13 1.93
CA GLU A 156 -19.32 -11.30 2.53
C GLU A 156 -18.92 -11.00 3.98
N PHE A 157 -18.49 -9.78 4.28
CA PHE A 157 -18.17 -9.34 5.63
C PHE A 157 -19.39 -9.24 6.54
N VAL A 158 -20.61 -9.21 5.99
CA VAL A 158 -21.86 -9.24 6.77
C VAL A 158 -22.23 -10.69 7.13
N LYS A 159 -21.95 -11.64 6.23
CA LYS A 159 -22.34 -13.06 6.38
C LYS A 159 -21.50 -13.84 7.40
N PHE A 160 -20.34 -13.33 7.80
CA PHE A 160 -19.45 -13.97 8.76
C PHE A 160 -19.70 -13.56 10.23
N ASN A 161 -20.75 -12.78 10.50
CA ASN A 161 -21.23 -12.46 11.86
C ASN A 161 -22.19 -13.51 12.41
#